data_AF-A0A087G4E8-F1
#
_entry.id   AF-A0A087G4E8-F1
#
_cell.length_a   1.000
_cell.length_b   1.000
_cell.length_c   1.000
_cell.angle_alpha   90.00
_cell.angle_beta   90.00
_cell.angle_gamma   90.00
#
_symmetry.space_group_name_H-M   'P 1'
#
loop_
_entity.id
_entity.type
_entity.pdbx_description
1 polymer ?
#
loop_
_entity_poly.entity_id
_entity_poly.type
_entity_poly.pdbx_seq_one_letter_code
_entity_poly.pdbx_strand_id
1 'polypeptide(L)'
;MVGELLLISDFPKKLANTTSDPRIKSSLGFCAELIDLAMDSLEETVSALEIGDVKKILNSKKIDDLHTSLSAVSTYHETCFDEVSTDPTISRTLKSAMQNSTEYTSNSLAIVARVLSTLRDFETPVHRRLLNSPNWVSPTVRRLLQDKNLTPNVTVAKDGSGDVKTVNEAVAKVPIKGKTMFLIYVKSGTYVENVELDKSKRHVMMYGDGKTKTIISGSHSNGVKGIGFIMRDIGIINTAGPTMGQAVAFRSESEASVYYRCSFDGYQDALYPHANTQFYRDCDVTGTVDFICGDAAAVFQNCTIRPRQPLPGQYNTITAQSRSKRDHKTGFSIQRCTISANGNVTAATYLGRPWKKFSTTVIMESTIGPLVKAEGWMAWDDKPNIFYGEYKNSGPGSDLTQRITWDSYKPVMSDAEAKKFTVATFLKGNDWLPATGVPYEST
;
A
#
# COMPACT_ATOMS: atom_id res chain seq x y z
N MET A 1 -8.51 21.65 9.68
CA MET A 1 -8.53 20.25 9.20
C MET A 1 -8.75 19.26 10.33
N VAL A 2 -7.84 19.09 11.30
CA VAL A 2 -8.07 18.18 12.46
C VAL A 2 -9.37 18.50 13.18
N GLY A 3 -9.65 19.78 13.45
CA GLY A 3 -10.93 20.22 14.01
C GLY A 3 -12.16 19.84 13.18
N GLU A 4 -12.08 19.88 11.85
CA GLU A 4 -13.20 19.45 10.99
C GLU A 4 -13.40 17.93 11.06
N LEU A 5 -12.31 17.15 11.02
CA LEU A 5 -12.39 15.69 11.16
C LEU A 5 -12.99 15.28 12.51
N LEU A 6 -12.62 15.97 13.59
CA LEU A 6 -13.21 15.78 14.92
C LEU A 6 -14.72 16.04 14.94
N LEU A 7 -15.21 17.05 14.20
CA LEU A 7 -16.65 17.34 14.12
C LEU A 7 -17.44 16.25 13.38
N ILE A 8 -16.81 15.55 12.45
CA ILE A 8 -17.47 14.55 11.59
C ILE A 8 -17.18 13.10 11.98
N SER A 9 -16.30 12.82 12.94
CA SER A 9 -15.86 11.45 13.30
C SER A 9 -17.01 10.50 13.64
N ASP A 10 -18.02 11.01 14.35
CA ASP A 10 -19.23 10.23 14.70
C ASP A 10 -20.33 10.26 13.62
N PHE A 11 -20.17 11.07 12.57
CA PHE A 11 -21.21 11.27 11.57
C PHE A 11 -21.56 9.98 10.79
N PRO A 12 -20.59 9.16 10.31
CA PRO A 12 -20.93 7.90 9.64
C PRO A 12 -21.70 6.94 10.55
N LYS A 13 -21.34 6.87 11.84
CA LYS A 13 -22.06 6.04 12.84
C LYS A 13 -23.50 6.53 13.03
N LYS A 14 -23.72 7.86 13.08
CA LYS A 14 -25.08 8.44 13.13
C LYS A 14 -25.88 8.12 11.88
N LEU A 15 -25.26 8.21 10.71
CA LEU A 15 -25.90 7.87 9.43
C LEU A 15 -26.21 6.37 9.32
N ALA A 16 -25.40 5.50 9.92
CA ALA A 16 -25.66 4.06 9.95
C ALA A 16 -26.96 3.72 10.70
N ASN A 17 -27.37 4.56 11.67
CA ASN A 17 -28.63 4.39 12.39
C ASN A 17 -29.86 4.80 11.57
N THR A 18 -29.70 5.50 10.44
CA THR A 18 -30.83 5.94 9.59
C THR A 18 -31.17 4.95 8.48
N THR A 19 -30.39 3.87 8.33
CA THR A 19 -30.63 2.82 7.34
C THR A 19 -30.82 1.47 8.00
N SER A 20 -31.55 0.57 7.34
CA SER A 20 -31.67 -0.84 7.74
C SER A 20 -30.83 -1.78 6.87
N ASP A 21 -30.22 -1.30 5.77
CA ASP A 21 -29.39 -2.15 4.90
C ASP A 21 -28.08 -2.51 5.63
N PRO A 22 -27.84 -3.80 5.94
CA PRO A 22 -26.66 -4.22 6.67
C PRO A 22 -25.35 -3.95 5.93
N ARG A 23 -25.36 -3.93 4.59
CA ARG A 23 -24.16 -3.61 3.79
C ARG A 23 -23.79 -2.14 3.97
N ILE A 24 -24.78 -1.25 3.86
CA ILE A 24 -24.54 0.19 4.03
C ILE A 24 -24.12 0.51 5.47
N LYS A 25 -24.69 -0.18 6.48
CA LYS A 25 -24.21 -0.06 7.87
C LYS A 25 -22.75 -0.46 8.01
N SER A 26 -22.35 -1.56 7.39
CA SER A 26 -20.95 -2.01 7.39
C SER A 26 -20.03 -0.99 6.72
N SER A 27 -20.41 -0.49 5.54
CA SER A 27 -19.67 0.54 4.81
C SER A 27 -19.53 1.84 5.60
N LEU A 28 -20.57 2.27 6.32
CA LEU A 28 -20.51 3.45 7.19
C LEU A 28 -19.67 3.23 8.44
N GLY A 29 -19.70 2.03 9.03
CA GLY A 29 -18.80 1.66 10.12
C GLY A 29 -17.33 1.69 9.69
N PHE A 30 -17.05 1.17 8.50
CA PHE A 30 -15.72 1.23 7.90
C PHE A 30 -15.32 2.67 7.54
N CYS A 31 -16.23 3.51 7.04
CA CYS A 31 -15.95 4.94 6.85
C CYS A 31 -15.58 5.65 8.18
N ALA A 32 -16.25 5.33 9.29
CA ALA A 32 -15.88 5.89 10.58
C ALA A 32 -14.44 5.54 10.97
N GLU A 33 -14.02 4.29 10.73
CA GLU A 33 -12.63 3.86 10.95
C GLU A 33 -11.64 4.62 10.06
N LEU A 34 -11.99 4.86 8.79
CA LEU A 34 -11.16 5.65 7.86
C LEU A 34 -10.99 7.10 8.32
N ILE A 35 -12.03 7.72 8.88
CA ILE A 35 -11.94 9.06 9.46
C ILE A 35 -11.04 9.04 10.72
N ASP A 36 -11.18 8.02 11.56
CA ASP A 36 -10.32 7.85 12.74
C ASP A 36 -8.85 7.63 12.35
N LEU A 37 -8.55 6.96 11.23
CA LEU A 37 -7.20 6.83 10.68
C LEU A 37 -6.67 8.16 10.10
N ALA A 38 -7.53 8.92 9.43
CA ALA A 38 -7.20 10.25 8.90
C ALA A 38 -6.81 11.22 10.02
N MET A 39 -7.54 11.21 11.12
CA MET A 39 -7.25 12.03 12.30
C MET A 39 -5.88 11.71 12.89
N ASP A 40 -5.62 10.45 13.22
CA ASP A 40 -4.33 10.03 13.81
C ASP A 40 -3.14 10.39 12.90
N SER A 41 -3.28 10.18 11.59
CA SER A 41 -2.22 10.51 10.62
C SER A 41 -1.84 12.00 10.63
N LEU A 42 -2.83 12.87 10.81
CA LEU A 42 -2.62 14.31 10.88
C LEU A 42 -2.12 14.78 12.23
N GLU A 43 -2.68 14.27 13.33
CA GLU A 43 -2.25 14.63 14.68
C GLU A 43 -0.77 14.32 14.90
N GLU A 44 -0.30 13.14 14.45
CA GLU A 44 1.10 12.74 14.57
C GLU A 44 2.04 13.70 13.81
N THR A 45 1.63 14.09 12.61
CA THR A 45 2.42 14.98 11.76
C THR A 45 2.43 16.41 12.28
N VAL A 46 1.27 16.95 12.67
CA VAL A 46 1.16 18.31 13.21
C VAL A 46 1.95 18.43 14.52
N SER A 47 1.84 17.44 15.40
CA SER A 47 2.65 17.38 16.63
C SER A 47 4.15 17.40 16.34
N ALA A 48 4.60 16.73 15.28
CA ALA A 48 6.01 16.75 14.87
C ALA A 48 6.46 18.09 14.28
N LEU A 49 5.54 18.92 13.79
CA LEU A 49 5.80 20.26 13.26
C LEU A 49 5.86 21.34 14.36
N GLU A 50 5.03 21.23 15.40
CA GLU A 50 4.92 22.22 16.50
C GLU A 50 6.16 22.28 17.41
N ILE A 51 6.98 21.22 17.47
CA ILE A 51 8.15 21.11 18.35
C ILE A 51 9.38 21.93 17.83
N GLY A 52 9.20 22.91 16.94
CA GLY A 52 10.32 23.60 16.28
C GLY A 52 10.13 25.07 15.99
N ASP A 53 11.23 25.83 16.13
CA ASP A 53 11.42 27.17 15.59
C ASP A 53 11.05 27.20 14.08
N VAL A 54 10.43 28.28 13.58
CA VAL A 54 9.87 28.34 12.21
C VAL A 54 10.93 28.04 11.13
N LYS A 55 12.21 28.30 11.41
CA LYS A 55 13.35 27.92 10.55
C LYS A 55 13.57 26.40 10.43
N LYS A 56 13.14 25.58 11.40
CA LYS A 56 13.17 24.10 11.37
C LYS A 56 11.91 23.49 10.72
N ILE A 57 10.86 24.27 10.49
CA ILE A 57 9.64 23.85 9.76
C ILE A 57 9.94 23.65 8.26
N LEU A 58 10.91 24.39 7.72
CA LEU A 58 11.42 24.23 6.35
C LEU A 58 12.34 23.00 6.17
N ASN A 59 12.23 21.98 7.03
CA ASN A 59 12.91 20.71 6.81
C ASN A 59 12.17 19.91 5.73
N SER A 60 12.82 19.69 4.59
CA SER A 60 12.24 18.96 3.45
C SER A 60 11.71 17.58 3.85
N LYS A 61 12.31 16.91 4.83
CA LYS A 61 11.78 15.65 5.37
C LYS A 61 10.43 15.82 6.06
N LYS A 62 10.27 16.82 6.95
CA LYS A 62 9.00 17.02 7.67
C LYS A 62 7.86 17.39 6.72
N ILE A 63 8.18 18.18 5.69
CA ILE A 63 7.21 18.56 4.66
C ILE A 63 6.85 17.35 3.80
N ASP A 64 7.81 16.48 3.47
CA ASP A 64 7.55 15.22 2.77
C ASP A 64 6.70 14.27 3.63
N ASP A 65 6.97 14.12 4.92
CA ASP A 65 6.14 13.34 5.86
C ASP A 65 4.70 13.88 5.90
N LEU A 66 4.52 15.21 5.98
CA LEU A 66 3.20 15.86 5.87
C LEU A 66 2.52 15.59 4.53
N HIS A 67 3.28 15.54 3.43
CA HIS A 67 2.75 15.18 2.13
C HIS A 67 2.25 13.74 2.09
N THR A 68 2.92 12.79 2.79
CA THR A 68 2.41 11.41 2.96
C THR A 68 1.08 11.44 3.68
N SER A 69 1.04 12.04 4.86
CA SER A 69 -0.15 12.00 5.72
C SER A 69 -1.36 12.65 5.06
N LEU A 70 -1.17 13.79 4.40
CA LEU A 70 -2.24 14.44 3.62
C LEU A 70 -2.72 13.56 2.46
N SER A 71 -1.80 12.88 1.76
CA SER A 71 -2.18 11.95 0.68
C SER A 71 -3.03 10.80 1.25
N ALA A 72 -2.61 10.20 2.37
CA ALA A 72 -3.35 9.12 3.02
C ALA A 72 -4.75 9.57 3.51
N VAL A 73 -4.87 10.75 4.13
CA VAL A 73 -6.16 11.34 4.53
C VAL A 73 -7.10 11.47 3.33
N SER A 74 -6.58 11.96 2.21
CA SER A 74 -7.34 12.09 0.97
C SER A 74 -7.78 10.72 0.45
N THR A 75 -6.89 9.72 0.46
CA THR A 75 -7.22 8.31 0.12
C THR A 75 -8.34 7.76 1.00
N TYR A 76 -8.29 8.01 2.31
CA TYR A 76 -9.32 7.57 3.27
C TYR A 76 -10.68 8.21 2.99
N HIS A 77 -10.72 9.51 2.67
CA HIS A 77 -11.97 10.18 2.27
C HIS A 77 -12.56 9.56 1.00
N GLU A 78 -11.74 9.37 -0.04
CA GLU A 78 -12.19 8.78 -1.31
C GLU A 78 -12.71 7.35 -1.11
N THR A 79 -12.00 6.54 -0.32
CA THR A 79 -12.42 5.17 0.00
C THR A 79 -13.77 5.19 0.72
N CYS A 80 -13.93 6.05 1.73
CA CYS A 80 -15.21 6.19 2.43
C CYS A 80 -16.36 6.53 1.45
N PHE A 81 -16.13 7.41 0.47
CA PHE A 81 -17.16 7.75 -0.52
C PHE A 81 -17.49 6.63 -1.49
N ASP A 82 -16.49 5.83 -1.88
CA ASP A 82 -16.68 4.69 -2.77
C ASP A 82 -17.53 3.60 -2.10
N GLU A 83 -17.30 3.34 -0.82
CA GLU A 83 -18.00 2.32 -0.02
C GLU A 83 -19.51 2.58 0.09
N VAL A 84 -19.92 3.85 0.12
CA VAL A 84 -21.34 4.24 0.21
C VAL A 84 -21.95 4.63 -1.14
N SER A 85 -21.20 4.49 -2.23
CA SER A 85 -21.60 5.00 -3.56
C SER A 85 -22.87 4.34 -4.12
N THR A 86 -23.22 3.15 -3.64
CA THR A 86 -24.43 2.41 -4.04
C THR A 86 -25.72 3.01 -3.49
N ASP A 87 -25.65 3.87 -2.45
CA ASP A 87 -26.78 4.65 -1.94
C ASP A 87 -26.56 6.15 -2.23
N PRO A 88 -27.24 6.73 -3.24
CA PRO A 88 -27.03 8.12 -3.63
C PRO A 88 -27.38 9.15 -2.54
N THR A 89 -28.30 8.83 -1.63
CA THR A 89 -28.76 9.75 -0.58
C THR A 89 -27.76 9.79 0.56
N ILE A 90 -27.30 8.62 1.01
CA ILE A 90 -26.25 8.49 2.02
C ILE A 90 -24.94 9.05 1.48
N SER A 91 -24.56 8.71 0.24
CA SER A 91 -23.37 9.24 -0.41
C SER A 91 -23.37 10.78 -0.48
N ARG A 92 -24.50 11.40 -0.89
CA ARG A 92 -24.63 12.86 -0.95
C ARG A 92 -24.53 13.49 0.44
N THR A 93 -25.28 12.95 1.40
CA THR A 93 -25.28 13.43 2.79
C THR A 93 -23.88 13.37 3.40
N LEU A 94 -23.17 12.27 3.21
CA LEU A 94 -21.80 12.08 3.70
C LEU A 94 -20.81 13.03 3.02
N LYS A 95 -20.88 13.17 1.69
CA LYS A 95 -20.04 14.13 0.94
C LYS A 95 -20.26 15.57 1.41
N SER A 96 -21.51 15.98 1.63
CA SER A 96 -21.83 17.31 2.15
C SER A 96 -21.27 17.52 3.57
N ALA A 97 -21.40 16.54 4.46
CA ALA A 97 -20.84 16.64 5.81
C ALA A 97 -19.31 16.72 5.80
N MET A 98 -18.65 16.00 4.88
CA MET A 98 -17.20 15.95 4.78
C MET A 98 -16.58 17.08 3.94
N GLN A 99 -17.39 17.95 3.32
CA GLN A 99 -16.94 18.94 2.33
C GLN A 99 -15.78 19.82 2.83
N ASN A 100 -15.85 20.37 4.04
CA ASN A 100 -14.76 21.19 4.57
C ASN A 100 -13.48 20.38 4.76
N SER A 101 -13.59 19.16 5.31
CA SER A 101 -12.44 18.29 5.55
C SER A 101 -11.73 17.91 4.24
N THR A 102 -12.49 17.64 3.18
CA THR A 102 -11.94 17.27 1.86
C THR A 102 -11.30 18.47 1.17
N GLU A 103 -11.94 19.64 1.21
CA GLU A 103 -11.41 20.89 0.65
C GLU A 103 -10.12 21.33 1.36
N TYR A 104 -10.12 21.32 2.70
CA TYR A 104 -8.92 21.66 3.47
C TYR A 104 -7.77 20.70 3.23
N THR A 105 -8.05 19.40 3.12
CA THR A 105 -7.05 18.40 2.74
C THR A 105 -6.49 18.71 1.36
N SER A 106 -7.36 18.99 0.39
CA SER A 106 -6.97 19.30 -1.00
C SER A 106 -6.07 20.53 -1.10
N ASN A 107 -6.48 21.63 -0.45
CA ASN A 107 -5.72 22.88 -0.42
C ASN A 107 -4.36 22.70 0.26
N SER A 108 -4.33 21.96 1.38
CA SER A 108 -3.08 21.66 2.09
C SER A 108 -2.13 20.83 1.23
N LEU A 109 -2.66 19.84 0.51
CA LEU A 109 -1.89 19.02 -0.43
C LEU A 109 -1.25 19.84 -1.54
N ALA A 110 -2.02 20.74 -2.17
CA ALA A 110 -1.52 21.61 -3.23
C ALA A 110 -0.41 22.55 -2.73
N ILE A 111 -0.58 23.13 -1.53
CA ILE A 111 0.44 23.99 -0.90
C ILE A 111 1.72 23.19 -0.64
N VAL A 112 1.61 22.04 0.02
CA VAL A 112 2.75 21.19 0.36
C VAL A 112 3.50 20.71 -0.89
N ALA A 113 2.77 20.26 -1.91
CA ALA A 113 3.35 19.85 -3.19
C ALA A 113 4.11 21.01 -3.86
N ARG A 114 3.57 22.23 -3.84
CA ARG A 114 4.22 23.43 -4.39
C ARG A 114 5.46 23.85 -3.61
N VAL A 115 5.43 23.75 -2.29
CA VAL A 115 6.60 24.03 -1.44
C VAL A 115 7.71 23.02 -1.73
N LEU A 116 7.39 21.72 -1.81
CA LEU A 116 8.36 20.67 -2.15
C LEU A 116 8.94 20.84 -3.55
N SER A 117 8.13 21.23 -4.55
CA SER A 117 8.65 21.49 -5.90
C SER A 117 9.65 22.64 -5.88
N THR A 118 9.31 23.72 -5.18
CA THR A 118 10.17 24.90 -5.07
C THR A 118 11.49 24.56 -4.36
N LEU A 119 11.45 23.83 -3.25
CA LEU A 119 12.66 23.40 -2.54
C LEU A 119 13.58 22.54 -3.41
N ARG A 120 13.04 21.68 -4.28
CA ARG A 120 13.83 20.89 -5.24
C ARG A 120 14.53 21.76 -6.28
N ASP A 121 13.91 22.85 -6.71
CA ASP A 121 14.50 23.78 -7.67
C ASP A 121 15.66 24.59 -7.06
N PHE A 122 15.73 24.71 -5.72
CA PHE A 122 16.82 25.38 -4.99
C PHE A 122 17.92 24.43 -4.47
N GLU A 123 17.66 23.12 -4.32
CA GLU A 123 18.66 22.14 -3.86
C GLU A 123 19.69 21.83 -4.99
N THR A 124 20.91 22.36 -4.87
CA THR A 124 22.10 21.83 -5.55
C THR A 124 22.42 20.41 -5.05
N PRO A 125 23.09 19.53 -5.83
CA PRO A 125 23.30 18.14 -5.44
C PRO A 125 24.32 18.03 -4.30
N VAL A 126 23.87 18.22 -3.06
CA VAL A 126 24.68 17.98 -1.87
C VAL A 126 24.55 16.50 -1.53
N HIS A 127 25.68 15.79 -1.48
CA HIS A 127 25.78 14.43 -0.96
C HIS A 127 25.07 14.35 0.40
N ARG A 128 23.86 13.77 0.45
CA ARG A 128 23.15 13.51 1.71
C ARG A 128 23.94 12.48 2.49
N ARG A 129 24.69 12.94 3.51
CA ARG A 129 25.14 12.09 4.62
C ARG A 129 23.90 11.44 5.24
N LEU A 130 24.01 10.14 5.57
CA LEU A 130 23.04 9.39 6.38
C LEU A 130 22.70 10.21 7.65
N LEU A 131 21.54 10.86 7.65
CA LEU A 131 21.05 11.63 8.79
C LEU A 131 19.97 10.81 9.49
N ASN A 132 20.29 10.41 10.73
CA ASN A 132 19.45 9.81 11.77
C ASN A 132 18.32 8.88 11.31
N SER A 133 18.53 7.57 11.48
CA SER A 133 17.48 6.55 11.45
C SER A 133 16.32 6.95 12.38
N PRO A 134 15.06 6.58 12.06
CA PRO A 134 13.92 6.91 12.91
C PRO A 134 14.15 6.43 14.35
N ASN A 135 13.76 7.21 15.35
CA ASN A 135 14.06 6.94 16.77
C ASN A 135 13.50 5.60 17.30
N TRP A 136 12.52 5.00 16.62
CA TRP A 136 11.98 3.67 16.94
C TRP A 136 12.84 2.52 16.40
N VAL A 137 13.79 2.81 15.51
CA VAL A 137 14.68 1.84 14.90
C VAL A 137 16.06 1.94 15.54
N SER A 138 16.28 1.18 16.61
CA SER A 138 17.60 1.08 17.22
C SER A 138 18.59 0.39 16.26
N PRO A 139 19.92 0.59 16.41
CA PRO A 139 20.93 -0.18 15.68
C PRO A 139 20.74 -1.71 15.75
N THR A 140 19.99 -2.19 16.75
CA THR A 140 19.59 -3.58 16.93
C THR A 140 18.65 -4.06 15.82
N VAL A 141 17.71 -3.23 15.33
CA VAL A 141 16.77 -3.61 14.26
C VAL A 141 17.49 -3.89 12.94
N ARG A 142 18.58 -3.15 12.67
CA ARG A 142 19.45 -3.35 11.50
C ARG A 142 20.05 -4.76 11.40
N ARG A 143 20.26 -5.43 12.55
CA ARG A 143 20.78 -6.80 12.62
C ARG A 143 19.68 -7.88 12.55
N LEU A 144 18.42 -7.52 12.76
CA LEU A 144 17.32 -8.49 12.89
C LEU A 144 17.05 -9.30 11.60
N LEU A 145 17.41 -8.79 10.42
CA LEU A 145 17.14 -9.51 9.17
C LEU A 145 18.32 -10.30 8.61
N GLN A 146 19.53 -10.04 9.10
CA GLN A 146 20.74 -10.80 8.76
C GLN A 146 21.02 -11.92 9.76
N ASP A 147 20.55 -11.78 11.00
CA ASP A 147 20.79 -12.76 12.06
C ASP A 147 19.81 -13.94 11.96
N LYS A 148 20.33 -15.17 12.06
CA LYS A 148 19.50 -16.38 12.11
C LYS A 148 18.88 -16.60 13.50
N ASN A 149 19.36 -15.87 14.52
CA ASN A 149 18.98 -16.04 15.92
C ASN A 149 18.23 -14.81 16.45
N LEU A 150 17.09 -14.50 15.85
CA LEU A 150 16.12 -13.57 16.43
C LEU A 150 15.55 -14.14 17.72
N THR A 151 15.50 -13.33 18.79
CA THR A 151 14.76 -13.70 20.01
C THR A 151 13.34 -13.12 19.90
N PRO A 152 12.31 -13.94 19.59
CA PRO A 152 10.94 -13.43 19.48
C PRO A 152 10.40 -12.97 20.84
N ASN A 153 9.50 -11.99 20.82
CA ASN A 153 8.71 -11.63 22.00
C ASN A 153 7.56 -12.62 22.22
N VAL A 154 7.05 -13.20 21.14
CA VAL A 154 6.06 -14.27 21.19
C VAL A 154 6.26 -15.25 20.03
N THR A 155 6.13 -16.54 20.33
CA THR A 155 6.19 -17.63 19.37
C THR A 155 4.82 -18.25 19.20
N VAL A 156 4.31 -18.26 17.98
CA VAL A 156 3.09 -18.96 17.58
C VAL A 156 3.48 -20.34 17.07
N ALA A 157 2.88 -21.39 17.63
CA ALA A 157 3.05 -22.75 17.14
C ALA A 157 1.76 -23.56 17.31
N LYS A 158 1.18 -24.00 16.20
CA LYS A 158 -0.08 -24.76 16.19
C LYS A 158 0.01 -26.10 16.94
N ASP A 159 1.21 -26.69 17.00
CA ASP A 159 1.52 -27.93 17.71
C ASP A 159 1.66 -27.77 19.24
N GLY A 160 1.59 -26.53 19.75
CA GLY A 160 1.75 -26.21 21.17
C GLY A 160 3.21 -26.06 21.63
N SER A 161 4.19 -26.09 20.73
CA SER A 161 5.62 -25.90 21.04
C SER A 161 6.05 -24.43 21.15
N GLY A 162 5.10 -23.50 21.18
CA GLY A 162 5.29 -22.05 21.26
C GLY A 162 4.50 -21.46 22.43
N ASP A 163 4.53 -20.13 22.57
CA ASP A 163 3.85 -19.41 23.64
C ASP A 163 2.33 -19.36 23.45
N VAL A 164 1.87 -19.39 22.19
CA VAL A 164 0.45 -19.34 21.78
C VAL A 164 0.21 -20.24 20.57
N LYS A 165 -1.06 -20.59 20.30
CA LYS A 165 -1.43 -21.49 19.19
C LYS A 165 -1.90 -20.77 17.93
N THR A 166 -2.38 -19.54 18.07
CA THR A 166 -2.92 -18.74 16.97
C THR A 166 -2.17 -17.43 16.79
N VAL A 167 -2.25 -16.87 15.59
CA VAL A 167 -1.65 -15.56 15.27
C VAL A 167 -2.41 -14.45 15.99
N ASN A 168 -3.74 -14.54 16.10
CA ASN A 168 -4.55 -13.56 16.84
C ASN A 168 -4.18 -13.48 18.34
N GLU A 169 -3.88 -14.61 18.99
CA GLU A 169 -3.37 -14.61 20.38
C GLU A 169 -2.02 -13.88 20.50
N ALA A 170 -1.14 -14.00 19.51
CA ALA A 170 0.11 -13.26 19.45
C ALA A 170 -0.12 -11.75 19.23
N VAL A 171 -1.04 -11.38 18.34
CA VAL A 171 -1.42 -9.97 18.08
C VAL A 171 -2.01 -9.32 19.32
N ALA A 172 -2.81 -10.06 20.10
CA ALA A 172 -3.37 -9.58 21.36
C ALA A 172 -2.29 -9.19 22.38
N LYS A 173 -1.12 -9.86 22.35
CA LYS A 173 0.02 -9.60 23.25
C LYS A 173 0.88 -8.40 22.83
N VAL A 174 0.70 -7.85 21.63
CA VAL A 174 1.43 -6.66 21.17
C VAL A 174 1.04 -5.44 22.04
N PRO A 175 2.00 -4.73 22.63
CA PRO A 175 1.72 -3.52 23.41
C PRO A 175 1.06 -2.42 22.59
N ILE A 176 0.05 -1.78 23.17
CA ILE A 176 -0.62 -0.60 22.59
C ILE A 176 0.37 0.56 22.53
N LYS A 177 0.52 1.18 21.35
CA LYS A 177 1.43 2.30 21.09
C LYS A 177 2.89 2.00 21.50
N GLY A 178 3.32 0.75 21.28
CA GLY A 178 4.71 0.32 21.49
C GLY A 178 5.69 1.21 20.73
N LYS A 179 6.84 1.53 21.34
CA LYS A 179 7.88 2.40 20.77
C LYS A 179 9.07 1.63 20.18
N THR A 180 9.15 0.34 20.47
CA THR A 180 10.22 -0.56 20.08
C THR A 180 9.64 -1.72 19.29
N MET A 181 10.45 -2.31 18.41
CA MET A 181 10.04 -3.46 17.61
C MET A 181 9.53 -4.62 18.49
N PHE A 182 8.30 -5.10 18.25
CA PHE A 182 7.74 -6.32 18.84
C PHE A 182 7.80 -7.47 17.83
N LEU A 183 8.47 -8.55 18.19
CA LEU A 183 8.76 -9.69 17.31
C LEU A 183 7.78 -10.83 17.53
N ILE A 184 6.99 -11.15 16.50
CA ILE A 184 6.11 -12.31 16.44
C ILE A 184 6.75 -13.34 15.50
N TYR A 185 7.15 -14.49 16.07
CA TYR A 185 7.60 -15.64 15.27
C TYR A 185 6.44 -16.61 15.07
N VAL A 186 6.15 -16.96 13.82
CA VAL A 186 5.07 -17.88 13.45
C VAL A 186 5.67 -19.14 12.81
N LYS A 187 5.74 -20.23 13.58
CA LYS A 187 6.28 -21.51 13.10
C LYS A 187 5.47 -22.04 11.91
N SER A 188 6.09 -22.91 11.13
CA SER A 188 5.48 -23.57 9.98
C SER A 188 4.13 -24.19 10.32
N GLY A 189 3.17 -24.02 9.43
CA GLY A 189 1.80 -24.47 9.59
C GLY A 189 0.82 -23.59 8.81
N THR A 190 -0.39 -24.09 8.65
CA THR A 190 -1.52 -23.32 8.11
C THR A 190 -2.41 -22.85 9.26
N TYR A 191 -2.49 -21.54 9.41
CA TYR A 191 -3.28 -20.81 10.39
C TYR A 191 -4.53 -20.27 9.69
N VAL A 192 -5.69 -20.87 9.97
CA VAL A 192 -6.96 -20.48 9.34
C VAL A 192 -7.67 -19.48 10.24
N GLU A 193 -7.36 -18.20 10.03
CA GLU A 193 -7.84 -17.08 10.82
C GLU A 193 -7.73 -15.78 10.01
N ASN A 194 -8.62 -14.82 10.28
CA ASN A 194 -8.49 -13.47 9.76
C ASN A 194 -7.70 -12.65 10.80
N VAL A 195 -6.57 -12.08 10.38
CA VAL A 195 -5.65 -11.35 11.25
C VAL A 195 -5.69 -9.87 10.89
N GLU A 196 -6.01 -9.05 11.89
CA GLU A 196 -6.06 -7.59 11.77
C GLU A 196 -5.16 -6.97 12.86
N LEU A 197 -4.16 -6.18 12.45
CA LEU A 197 -3.39 -5.34 13.37
C LEU A 197 -3.88 -3.91 13.27
N ASP A 198 -4.65 -3.47 14.27
CA ASP A 198 -5.17 -2.11 14.34
C ASP A 198 -4.04 -1.05 14.45
N LYS A 199 -4.42 0.22 14.27
CA LYS A 199 -3.49 1.37 14.27
C LYS A 199 -2.66 1.52 15.56
N SER A 200 -3.14 0.97 16.68
CA SER A 200 -2.44 1.02 17.96
C SER A 200 -1.26 0.04 18.04
N LYS A 201 -1.23 -1.00 17.19
CA LYS A 201 -0.19 -2.03 17.15
C LYS A 201 0.99 -1.60 16.27
N ARG A 202 1.78 -0.66 16.78
CA ARG A 202 2.93 -0.04 16.06
C ARG A 202 4.20 -0.88 16.18
N HIS A 203 5.07 -0.77 15.17
CA HIS A 203 6.41 -1.37 15.15
C HIS A 203 6.39 -2.87 15.46
N VAL A 204 5.62 -3.63 14.67
CA VAL A 204 5.54 -5.08 14.79
C VAL A 204 6.28 -5.72 13.62
N MET A 205 7.13 -6.69 13.91
CA MET A 205 7.69 -7.59 12.90
C MET A 205 7.11 -8.98 13.10
N MET A 206 6.40 -9.46 12.10
CA MET A 206 5.87 -10.82 12.03
C MET A 206 6.70 -11.63 11.03
N TYR A 207 7.29 -12.74 11.46
CA TYR A 207 8.11 -13.57 10.57
C TYR A 207 7.81 -15.06 10.71
N GLY A 208 7.94 -15.80 9.61
CA GLY A 208 7.68 -17.23 9.55
C GLY A 208 8.90 -18.07 9.13
N ASP A 209 8.66 -19.37 8.95
CA ASP A 209 9.68 -20.34 8.53
C ASP A 209 9.88 -20.40 6.99
N GLY A 210 9.18 -19.55 6.25
CA GLY A 210 9.19 -19.46 4.80
C GLY A 210 7.79 -19.24 4.24
N LYS A 211 7.67 -18.45 3.17
CA LYS A 211 6.36 -18.09 2.56
C LYS A 211 5.51 -19.27 2.08
N THR A 212 6.12 -20.44 1.88
CA THR A 212 5.43 -21.69 1.53
C THR A 212 5.20 -22.63 2.71
N LYS A 213 5.75 -22.32 3.89
CA LYS A 213 5.71 -23.16 5.10
C LYS A 213 4.81 -22.57 6.18
N THR A 214 4.87 -21.25 6.37
CA THR A 214 4.01 -20.51 7.30
C THR A 214 2.94 -19.79 6.50
N ILE A 215 1.70 -20.28 6.58
CA ILE A 215 0.56 -19.79 5.80
C ILE A 215 -0.51 -19.25 6.74
N ILE A 216 -0.91 -17.99 6.56
CA ILE A 216 -2.13 -17.43 7.15
C ILE A 216 -3.19 -17.44 6.05
N SER A 217 -4.33 -18.06 6.34
CA SER A 217 -5.39 -18.30 5.36
C SER A 217 -6.73 -17.85 5.93
N GLY A 218 -7.56 -17.23 5.09
CA GLY A 218 -8.90 -16.81 5.47
C GLY A 218 -9.81 -16.64 4.26
N SER A 219 -11.10 -16.41 4.51
CA SER A 219 -12.07 -16.03 3.47
C SER A 219 -12.44 -14.54 3.53
N HIS A 220 -11.85 -13.80 4.47
CA HIS A 220 -11.96 -12.34 4.58
C HIS A 220 -10.56 -11.73 4.51
N SER A 221 -10.50 -10.39 4.41
CA SER A 221 -9.22 -9.68 4.35
C SER A 221 -8.43 -9.82 5.64
N ASN A 222 -7.12 -10.07 5.51
CA ASN A 222 -6.14 -9.79 6.56
C ASN A 222 -5.64 -8.35 6.38
N GLY A 223 -5.24 -7.68 7.47
CA GLY A 223 -4.95 -6.25 7.41
C GLY A 223 -3.96 -5.76 8.46
N VAL A 224 -3.21 -4.72 8.12
CA VAL A 224 -2.33 -4.01 9.05
C VAL A 224 -2.43 -2.50 8.89
N LYS A 225 -2.58 -1.80 10.03
CA LYS A 225 -2.77 -0.34 10.10
C LYS A 225 -1.68 0.37 10.90
N GLY A 226 -1.08 -0.30 11.89
CA GLY A 226 -0.03 0.29 12.72
C GLY A 226 1.26 0.58 11.94
N ILE A 227 1.87 1.75 12.15
CA ILE A 227 3.12 2.19 11.48
C ILE A 227 4.27 1.19 11.66
N GLY A 228 5.15 1.11 10.65
CA GLY A 228 6.42 0.40 10.73
C GLY A 228 6.24 -1.12 10.82
N PHE A 229 5.18 -1.65 10.24
CA PHE A 229 4.94 -3.08 10.19
C PHE A 229 5.93 -3.76 9.24
N ILE A 230 6.50 -4.89 9.67
CA ILE A 230 7.37 -5.73 8.84
C ILE A 230 6.78 -7.14 8.81
N MET A 231 6.54 -7.68 7.61
CA MET A 231 6.24 -9.10 7.43
C MET A 231 7.34 -9.78 6.63
N ARG A 232 7.74 -10.97 7.08
CA ARG A 232 8.81 -11.73 6.42
C ARG A 232 8.52 -13.21 6.38
N ASP A 233 8.84 -13.88 5.26
CA ASP A 233 8.81 -15.34 5.16
C ASP A 233 7.44 -15.95 5.52
N ILE A 234 6.33 -15.28 5.15
CA ILE A 234 4.95 -15.70 5.40
C ILE A 234 4.14 -15.64 4.11
N GLY A 235 3.28 -16.64 3.88
CA GLY A 235 2.27 -16.62 2.84
C GLY A 235 0.89 -16.25 3.37
N ILE A 236 0.17 -15.39 2.66
CA ILE A 236 -1.21 -15.00 2.93
C ILE A 236 -2.09 -15.50 1.78
N ILE A 237 -3.16 -16.24 2.09
CA ILE A 237 -4.09 -16.79 1.09
C ILE A 237 -5.52 -16.36 1.41
N ASN A 238 -6.20 -15.76 0.43
CA ASN A 238 -7.66 -15.65 0.47
C ASN A 238 -8.32 -16.82 -0.28
N THR A 239 -9.10 -17.62 0.44
CA THR A 239 -9.76 -18.82 -0.10
C THR A 239 -11.21 -18.59 -0.55
N ALA A 240 -11.69 -17.34 -0.61
CA ALA A 240 -13.05 -17.02 -1.07
C ALA A 240 -13.30 -17.46 -2.52
N GLY A 241 -12.26 -17.45 -3.37
CA GLY A 241 -12.34 -17.88 -4.76
C GLY A 241 -12.90 -16.81 -5.71
N PRO A 242 -12.84 -17.04 -7.03
CA PRO A 242 -13.13 -16.02 -8.03
C PRO A 242 -14.62 -15.69 -8.18
N THR A 243 -15.52 -16.56 -7.73
CA THR A 243 -16.97 -16.34 -7.80
C THR A 243 -17.47 -15.30 -6.80
N MET A 244 -16.66 -14.96 -5.80
CA MET A 244 -16.99 -13.96 -4.78
C MET A 244 -16.77 -12.53 -5.25
N GLY A 245 -16.19 -12.33 -6.44
CA GLY A 245 -15.72 -11.01 -6.87
C GLY A 245 -14.54 -10.57 -6.00
N GLN A 246 -14.60 -9.37 -5.45
CA GLN A 246 -13.53 -8.76 -4.66
C GLN A 246 -13.27 -9.55 -3.37
N ALA A 247 -12.04 -10.05 -3.20
CA ALA A 247 -11.64 -10.83 -2.03
C ALA A 247 -10.15 -10.62 -1.72
N VAL A 248 -9.87 -9.55 -0.97
CA VAL A 248 -8.53 -9.14 -0.59
C VAL A 248 -7.88 -10.20 0.30
N ALA A 249 -6.68 -10.66 -0.04
CA ALA A 249 -5.89 -11.53 0.84
C ALA A 249 -5.18 -10.71 1.91
N PHE A 250 -4.59 -9.59 1.50
CA PHE A 250 -3.85 -8.72 2.40
C PHE A 250 -4.04 -7.25 2.05
N ARG A 251 -4.46 -6.47 3.05
CA ARG A 251 -4.56 -5.01 2.98
C ARG A 251 -3.49 -4.36 3.84
N SER A 252 -2.80 -3.37 3.29
CA SER A 252 -1.86 -2.56 4.07
C SER A 252 -2.26 -1.10 4.07
N GLU A 253 -2.39 -0.57 5.28
CA GLU A 253 -2.52 0.85 5.61
C GLU A 253 -1.32 1.34 6.44
N SER A 254 -0.31 0.49 6.62
CA SER A 254 0.83 0.76 7.49
C SER A 254 1.85 1.67 6.81
N GLU A 255 2.10 2.84 7.40
CA GLU A 255 3.17 3.75 6.97
C GLU A 255 4.55 3.17 7.23
N ALA A 256 5.47 3.36 6.28
CA ALA A 256 6.83 2.81 6.31
C ALA A 256 6.85 1.29 6.56
N SER A 257 5.97 0.55 5.88
CA SER A 257 5.85 -0.90 6.01
C SER A 257 6.71 -1.67 5.02
N VAL A 258 7.16 -2.87 5.42
CA VAL A 258 7.99 -3.75 4.60
C VAL A 258 7.44 -5.17 4.53
N TYR A 259 7.43 -5.72 3.33
CA TYR A 259 7.06 -7.10 3.05
C TYR A 259 8.23 -7.77 2.34
N TYR A 260 8.87 -8.74 3.00
CA TYR A 260 10.09 -9.35 2.51
C TYR A 260 9.99 -10.88 2.39
N ARG A 261 10.10 -11.40 1.16
CA ARG A 261 9.88 -12.83 0.87
C ARG A 261 8.54 -13.31 1.38
N CYS A 262 7.48 -12.55 1.12
CA CYS A 262 6.10 -12.95 1.39
C CYS A 262 5.44 -13.50 0.11
N SER A 263 4.31 -14.20 0.25
CA SER A 263 3.42 -14.49 -0.87
C SER A 263 2.01 -14.02 -0.59
N PHE A 264 1.36 -13.41 -1.57
CA PHE A 264 -0.04 -12.99 -1.51
C PHE A 264 -0.80 -13.72 -2.61
N ASP A 265 -1.69 -14.63 -2.24
CA ASP A 265 -2.44 -15.48 -3.17
C ASP A 265 -3.94 -15.22 -3.01
N GLY A 266 -4.58 -14.82 -4.11
CA GLY A 266 -6.01 -14.64 -4.20
C GLY A 266 -6.48 -14.70 -5.65
N TYR A 267 -7.61 -14.05 -5.91
CA TYR A 267 -8.17 -13.86 -7.25
C TYR A 267 -8.31 -12.37 -7.52
N GLN A 268 -9.51 -11.80 -7.41
CA GLN A 268 -9.73 -10.38 -7.60
C GLN A 268 -9.34 -9.59 -6.33
N ASP A 269 -8.63 -8.48 -6.51
CA ASP A 269 -8.16 -7.57 -5.45
C ASP A 269 -7.18 -8.22 -4.43
N ALA A 270 -6.41 -9.24 -4.84
CA ALA A 270 -5.61 -10.09 -3.94
C ALA A 270 -4.70 -9.31 -2.96
N LEU A 271 -3.97 -8.30 -3.44
CA LEU A 271 -3.12 -7.44 -2.63
C LEU A 271 -3.63 -6.00 -2.71
N TYR A 272 -3.90 -5.40 -1.56
CA TYR A 272 -4.42 -4.03 -1.44
C TYR A 272 -3.44 -3.11 -0.69
N PRO A 273 -2.40 -2.55 -1.37
CA PRO A 273 -1.62 -1.43 -0.87
C PRO A 273 -2.51 -0.18 -0.83
N HIS A 274 -3.28 -0.04 0.25
CA HIS A 274 -4.40 0.91 0.33
C HIS A 274 -3.92 2.36 0.44
N ALA A 275 -3.06 2.67 1.41
CA ALA A 275 -2.54 4.01 1.67
C ALA A 275 -1.11 3.97 2.21
N ASN A 276 -0.47 5.15 2.35
CA ASN A 276 0.85 5.33 2.95
C ASN A 276 2.01 4.73 2.13
N THR A 277 3.23 4.73 2.70
CA THR A 277 4.48 4.32 2.06
C THR A 277 4.79 2.86 2.34
N GLN A 278 4.98 2.05 1.29
CA GLN A 278 5.12 0.60 1.41
C GLN A 278 6.23 0.04 0.51
N PHE A 279 6.98 -0.95 1.00
CA PHE A 279 8.04 -1.61 0.23
C PHE A 279 7.87 -3.13 0.21
N TYR A 280 7.82 -3.71 -0.99
CA TYR A 280 7.68 -5.14 -1.22
C TYR A 280 8.95 -5.66 -1.91
N ARG A 281 9.64 -6.62 -1.31
CA ARG A 281 10.90 -7.19 -1.82
C ARG A 281 10.82 -8.71 -1.87
N ASP A 282 11.22 -9.30 -3.00
CA ASP A 282 11.28 -10.76 -3.21
C ASP A 282 9.93 -11.48 -2.95
N CYS A 283 8.82 -10.76 -3.12
CA CYS A 283 7.47 -11.26 -2.87
C CYS A 283 6.89 -11.96 -4.10
N ASP A 284 5.96 -12.89 -3.87
CA ASP A 284 5.09 -13.41 -4.92
C ASP A 284 3.69 -12.81 -4.80
N VAL A 285 3.10 -12.38 -5.91
CA VAL A 285 1.71 -11.90 -5.94
C VAL A 285 0.94 -12.64 -7.02
N THR A 286 -0.14 -13.31 -6.65
CA THR A 286 -0.97 -14.12 -7.55
C THR A 286 -2.42 -13.66 -7.51
N GLY A 287 -3.03 -13.46 -8.68
CA GLY A 287 -4.44 -13.06 -8.78
C GLY A 287 -4.95 -12.93 -10.21
N THR A 288 -6.13 -12.32 -10.37
CA THR A 288 -6.84 -12.19 -11.65
C THR A 288 -7.14 -10.74 -12.04
N VAL A 289 -8.28 -10.22 -11.61
CA VAL A 289 -8.73 -8.85 -11.88
C VAL A 289 -8.18 -7.95 -10.79
N ASP A 290 -7.51 -6.86 -11.16
CA ASP A 290 -7.07 -5.78 -10.28
C ASP A 290 -6.27 -6.26 -9.05
N PHE A 291 -5.49 -7.33 -9.20
CA PHE A 291 -4.99 -8.06 -8.05
C PHE A 291 -3.86 -7.36 -7.28
N ILE A 292 -3.37 -6.22 -7.78
CA ILE A 292 -2.62 -5.21 -7.03
C ILE A 292 -3.38 -3.88 -7.17
N CYS A 293 -4.14 -3.48 -6.16
CA CYS A 293 -5.02 -2.31 -6.21
C CYS A 293 -4.82 -1.35 -5.04
N GLY A 294 -5.17 -0.08 -5.21
CA GLY A 294 -5.12 0.94 -4.13
C GLY A 294 -4.31 2.19 -4.45
N ASP A 295 -4.07 3.01 -3.43
CA ASP A 295 -3.47 4.34 -3.56
C ASP A 295 -2.27 4.54 -2.61
N ALA A 296 -1.58 3.48 -2.22
CA ALA A 296 -0.29 3.62 -1.55
C ALA A 296 0.79 4.23 -2.46
N ALA A 297 1.83 4.79 -1.86
CA ALA A 297 3.13 4.93 -2.50
C ALA A 297 3.88 3.60 -2.30
N ALA A 298 3.81 2.70 -3.29
CA ALA A 298 4.34 1.35 -3.17
C ALA A 298 5.41 1.05 -4.21
N VAL A 299 6.55 0.52 -3.76
CA VAL A 299 7.56 -0.09 -4.65
C VAL A 299 7.56 -1.60 -4.46
N PHE A 300 7.46 -2.31 -5.58
CA PHE A 300 7.67 -3.75 -5.70
C PHE A 300 9.01 -3.97 -6.37
N GLN A 301 9.96 -4.58 -5.67
CA GLN A 301 11.31 -4.78 -6.18
C GLN A 301 11.67 -6.27 -6.16
N ASN A 302 12.11 -6.78 -7.31
CA ASN A 302 12.48 -8.19 -7.46
C ASN A 302 11.35 -9.17 -7.06
N CYS A 303 10.10 -8.77 -7.28
CA CYS A 303 8.92 -9.61 -7.01
C CYS A 303 8.59 -10.49 -8.22
N THR A 304 7.89 -11.60 -7.99
CA THR A 304 7.27 -12.38 -9.06
C THR A 304 5.76 -12.16 -9.07
N ILE A 305 5.27 -11.58 -10.15
CA ILE A 305 3.87 -11.21 -10.35
C ILE A 305 3.25 -12.24 -11.29
N ARG A 306 2.22 -12.94 -10.80
CA ARG A 306 1.72 -14.17 -11.40
C ARG A 306 0.22 -14.12 -11.68
N PRO A 307 -0.24 -13.56 -12.81
CA PRO A 307 -1.63 -13.66 -13.23
C PRO A 307 -2.04 -15.13 -13.35
N ARG A 308 -3.23 -15.49 -12.88
CA ARG A 308 -3.81 -16.84 -13.01
C ARG A 308 -5.05 -16.82 -13.91
N GLN A 309 -5.56 -17.99 -14.29
CA GLN A 309 -6.76 -18.07 -15.12
C GLN A 309 -7.98 -17.54 -14.35
N PRO A 310 -8.69 -16.51 -14.84
CA PRO A 310 -9.93 -16.02 -14.26
C PRO A 310 -11.14 -16.86 -14.70
N LEU A 311 -12.34 -16.48 -14.26
CA LEU A 311 -13.57 -17.11 -14.72
C LEU A 311 -13.79 -16.88 -16.23
N PRO A 312 -14.54 -17.75 -16.91
CA PRO A 312 -14.91 -17.54 -18.32
C PRO A 312 -15.53 -16.16 -18.54
N GLY A 313 -15.08 -15.46 -19.58
CA GLY A 313 -15.53 -14.11 -19.93
C GLY A 313 -14.85 -12.97 -19.16
N GLN A 314 -14.00 -13.27 -18.18
CA GLN A 314 -13.16 -12.27 -17.51
C GLN A 314 -11.79 -12.11 -18.19
N TYR A 315 -11.07 -11.09 -17.75
CA TYR A 315 -9.69 -10.77 -18.11
C TYR A 315 -8.86 -10.60 -16.84
N ASN A 316 -7.55 -10.47 -17.01
CA ASN A 316 -6.64 -10.10 -15.93
C ASN A 316 -6.16 -8.66 -16.08
N THR A 317 -6.07 -7.98 -14.95
CA THR A 317 -5.43 -6.66 -14.82
C THR A 317 -4.50 -6.73 -13.63
N ILE A 318 -3.20 -6.55 -13.89
CA ILE A 318 -2.20 -6.66 -12.82
C ILE A 318 -2.36 -5.54 -11.81
N THR A 319 -2.51 -4.30 -12.28
CA THR A 319 -2.64 -3.13 -11.42
C THR A 319 -3.97 -2.39 -11.60
N ALA A 320 -4.51 -1.88 -10.50
CA ALA A 320 -5.62 -0.93 -10.48
C ALA A 320 -5.33 0.17 -9.46
N GLN A 321 -4.47 1.12 -9.85
CA GLN A 321 -4.01 2.18 -8.95
C GLN A 321 -5.08 3.29 -8.88
N SER A 322 -5.38 3.79 -7.68
CA SER A 322 -6.52 4.67 -7.41
C SER A 322 -6.17 6.10 -6.98
N ARG A 323 -5.11 6.67 -7.54
CA ARG A 323 -4.80 8.09 -7.33
C ARG A 323 -5.88 8.99 -7.90
N SER A 324 -6.60 9.66 -7.01
CA SER A 324 -7.74 10.52 -7.33
C SER A 324 -7.38 11.97 -7.59
N LYS A 325 -6.22 12.44 -7.09
CA LYS A 325 -5.75 13.82 -7.25
C LYS A 325 -4.30 13.90 -7.73
N ARG A 326 -4.01 14.91 -8.56
CA ARG A 326 -2.67 15.17 -9.10
C ARG A 326 -1.62 15.37 -8.01
N ASP A 327 -2.00 15.99 -6.90
CA ASP A 327 -1.02 16.37 -5.88
C ASP A 327 -0.67 15.23 -4.92
N HIS A 328 -1.36 14.08 -4.93
CA HIS A 328 -0.97 12.92 -4.11
C HIS A 328 0.46 12.49 -4.47
N LYS A 329 1.26 12.03 -3.50
CA LYS A 329 2.56 11.40 -3.79
C LYS A 329 2.49 9.87 -3.89
N THR A 330 1.36 9.38 -4.38
CA THR A 330 1.03 7.95 -4.45
C THR A 330 1.22 7.41 -5.87
N GLY A 331 1.28 6.08 -5.97
CA GLY A 331 1.55 5.38 -7.22
C GLY A 331 2.23 4.04 -6.97
N PHE A 332 2.21 3.18 -7.99
CA PHE A 332 2.90 1.90 -7.97
C PHE A 332 4.15 1.95 -8.84
N SER A 333 5.27 1.48 -8.29
CA SER A 333 6.51 1.28 -9.04
C SER A 333 6.92 -0.18 -8.96
N ILE A 334 6.89 -0.87 -10.10
CA ILE A 334 7.24 -2.27 -10.25
C ILE A 334 8.63 -2.33 -10.90
N GLN A 335 9.63 -2.76 -10.14
CA GLN A 335 11.05 -2.65 -10.48
C GLN A 335 11.72 -4.01 -10.48
N ARG A 336 12.39 -4.37 -11.58
CA ARG A 336 13.16 -5.63 -11.65
C ARG A 336 12.32 -6.86 -11.31
N CYS A 337 11.03 -6.79 -11.59
CA CYS A 337 10.10 -7.88 -11.32
C CYS A 337 10.02 -8.84 -12.50
N THR A 338 9.49 -10.04 -12.25
CA THR A 338 9.11 -10.97 -13.31
C THR A 338 7.58 -11.06 -13.38
N ILE A 339 7.01 -10.78 -14.55
CA ILE A 339 5.58 -10.94 -14.84
C ILE A 339 5.42 -12.18 -15.71
N SER A 340 4.81 -13.24 -15.18
CA SER A 340 4.64 -14.52 -15.90
C SER A 340 3.40 -15.26 -15.44
N ALA A 341 2.76 -16.03 -16.31
CA ALA A 341 1.56 -16.79 -16.00
C ALA A 341 1.75 -17.76 -14.81
N ASN A 342 0.73 -17.88 -13.96
CA ASN A 342 0.60 -18.97 -12.99
C ASN A 342 -0.18 -20.13 -13.62
N GLY A 343 0.55 -21.09 -14.21
CA GLY A 343 -0.07 -22.18 -14.97
C GLY A 343 -0.54 -21.73 -16.35
N ASN A 344 -1.59 -22.37 -16.87
CA ASN A 344 -2.14 -22.04 -18.19
C ASN A 344 -3.11 -20.85 -18.08
N VAL A 345 -2.75 -19.71 -18.67
CA VAL A 345 -3.57 -18.49 -18.72
C VAL A 345 -3.91 -18.18 -20.16
N THR A 346 -5.18 -18.37 -20.53
CA THR A 346 -5.70 -18.09 -21.87
C THR A 346 -6.45 -16.77 -21.94
N ALA A 347 -6.84 -16.21 -20.79
CA ALA A 347 -7.52 -14.92 -20.71
C ALA A 347 -6.60 -13.75 -21.10
N ALA A 348 -7.18 -12.71 -21.70
CA ALA A 348 -6.49 -11.47 -21.96
C ALA A 348 -5.92 -10.90 -20.65
N THR A 349 -4.64 -10.50 -20.66
CA THR A 349 -3.94 -9.96 -19.49
C THR A 349 -3.35 -8.60 -19.82
N TYR A 350 -3.57 -7.63 -18.93
CA TYR A 350 -3.08 -6.25 -19.05
C TYR A 350 -2.23 -5.86 -17.84
N LEU A 351 -1.27 -4.96 -18.05
CA LEU A 351 -0.41 -4.38 -17.02
C LEU A 351 -1.20 -3.59 -15.96
N GLY A 352 -2.34 -3.04 -16.36
CA GLY A 352 -3.30 -2.44 -15.44
C GLY A 352 -4.38 -1.62 -16.11
N ARG A 353 -5.24 -1.04 -15.26
CA ARG A 353 -6.31 -0.12 -15.65
C ARG A 353 -6.53 0.99 -14.61
N PRO A 354 -6.91 2.20 -15.02
CA PRO A 354 -6.94 3.34 -14.09
C PRO A 354 -8.21 3.35 -13.25
N TRP A 355 -8.15 2.83 -12.02
CA TRP A 355 -9.29 2.85 -11.11
C TRP A 355 -9.74 4.29 -10.77
N LYS A 356 -8.80 5.24 -10.75
CA LYS A 356 -9.10 6.68 -10.58
C LYS A 356 -8.37 7.56 -11.59
N LYS A 357 -8.86 8.79 -11.72
CA LYS A 357 -8.51 9.75 -12.77
C LYS A 357 -7.02 10.01 -12.97
N PHE A 358 -6.21 10.00 -11.90
CA PHE A 358 -4.77 10.27 -11.93
C PHE A 358 -3.93 9.02 -11.66
N SER A 359 -4.48 7.84 -11.96
CA SER A 359 -3.81 6.56 -11.74
C SER A 359 -2.36 6.60 -12.20
N THR A 360 -1.45 6.19 -11.32
CA THR A 360 0.00 6.30 -11.53
C THR A 360 0.67 4.94 -11.32
N THR A 361 1.17 4.34 -12.40
CA THR A 361 1.86 3.04 -12.37
C THR A 361 3.07 3.08 -13.29
N VAL A 362 4.24 2.67 -12.80
CA VAL A 362 5.45 2.51 -13.59
C VAL A 362 5.94 1.07 -13.51
N ILE A 363 6.25 0.48 -14.66
CA ILE A 363 6.87 -0.84 -14.77
C ILE A 363 8.25 -0.64 -15.39
N MET A 364 9.30 -0.95 -14.64
CA MET A 364 10.66 -0.68 -15.05
C MET A 364 11.63 -1.81 -14.76
N GLU A 365 12.56 -2.00 -15.69
CA GLU A 365 13.64 -3.00 -15.65
C GLU A 365 13.12 -4.42 -15.39
N SER A 366 11.87 -4.68 -15.75
CA SER A 366 11.16 -5.91 -15.44
C SER A 366 11.09 -6.82 -16.66
N THR A 367 11.04 -8.14 -16.42
CA THR A 367 10.80 -9.11 -17.48
C THR A 367 9.29 -9.35 -17.61
N ILE A 368 8.74 -9.08 -18.80
CA ILE A 368 7.33 -9.21 -19.11
C ILE A 368 7.14 -10.42 -20.04
N GLY A 369 6.45 -11.44 -19.54
CA GLY A 369 6.13 -12.65 -20.29
C GLY A 369 5.10 -12.43 -21.41
N PRO A 370 4.87 -13.44 -22.26
CA PRO A 370 4.11 -13.28 -23.51
C PRO A 370 2.60 -13.14 -23.30
N LEU A 371 2.10 -13.36 -22.07
CA LEU A 371 0.67 -13.29 -21.76
C LEU A 371 0.10 -11.86 -21.82
N VAL A 372 0.96 -10.84 -21.71
CA VAL A 372 0.52 -9.45 -21.73
C VAL A 372 0.13 -9.06 -23.15
N LYS A 373 -1.10 -8.57 -23.30
CA LYS A 373 -1.63 -8.06 -24.55
C LYS A 373 -0.76 -6.92 -25.09
N ALA A 374 -0.63 -6.82 -26.41
CA ALA A 374 0.24 -5.84 -27.07
C ALA A 374 -0.15 -4.38 -26.73
N GLU A 375 -1.46 -4.15 -26.51
CA GLU A 375 -2.04 -2.91 -26.02
C GLU A 375 -1.48 -2.48 -24.65
N GLY A 376 -1.03 -3.45 -23.84
CA GLY A 376 -0.40 -3.30 -22.53
C GLY A 376 -1.37 -2.91 -21.43
N TRP A 377 -2.13 -1.84 -21.62
CA TRP A 377 -3.00 -1.22 -20.63
C TRP A 377 -4.46 -1.26 -21.09
N MET A 378 -5.40 -1.31 -20.14
CA MET A 378 -6.83 -1.38 -20.43
C MET A 378 -7.53 -0.13 -19.91
N ALA A 379 -8.44 0.43 -20.71
CA ALA A 379 -9.24 1.58 -20.30
C ALA A 379 -10.17 1.22 -19.14
N TRP A 380 -10.37 2.18 -18.24
CA TRP A 380 -11.51 2.20 -17.32
C TRP A 380 -12.61 3.09 -17.90
N ASP A 381 -12.23 4.31 -18.28
CA ASP A 381 -13.02 5.31 -19.00
C ASP A 381 -12.28 5.81 -20.26
N ASP A 382 -12.97 6.51 -21.16
CA ASP A 382 -12.47 6.90 -22.49
C ASP A 382 -11.21 7.79 -22.51
N LYS A 383 -11.02 8.67 -21.49
CA LYS A 383 -9.90 9.65 -21.46
C LYS A 383 -9.32 9.84 -20.06
N PRO A 384 -8.47 8.91 -19.58
CA PRO A 384 -7.92 8.98 -18.24
C PRO A 384 -6.72 9.96 -18.18
N ASN A 385 -6.57 10.73 -17.11
CA ASN A 385 -5.47 11.70 -16.91
C ASN A 385 -4.35 11.09 -16.06
N ILE A 386 -3.80 9.98 -16.55
CA ILE A 386 -2.93 9.06 -15.82
C ILE A 386 -1.45 9.41 -15.93
N PHE A 387 -0.63 8.64 -15.23
CA PHE A 387 0.78 8.49 -15.52
C PHE A 387 1.11 6.99 -15.56
N TYR A 388 1.05 6.38 -16.76
CA TYR A 388 1.53 5.02 -16.98
C TYR A 388 2.81 5.06 -17.78
N GLY A 389 3.85 4.39 -17.28
CA GLY A 389 5.18 4.43 -17.87
C GLY A 389 5.87 3.08 -17.88
N GLU A 390 6.61 2.83 -18.95
CA GLU A 390 7.46 1.66 -19.13
C GLU A 390 8.92 2.11 -19.35
N TYR A 391 9.88 1.42 -18.72
CA TYR A 391 11.30 1.78 -18.81
C TYR A 391 12.19 0.54 -18.80
N LYS A 392 12.97 0.33 -19.86
CA LYS A 392 13.98 -0.76 -19.98
C LYS A 392 13.44 -2.14 -19.57
N ASN A 393 12.17 -2.43 -19.85
CA ASN A 393 11.60 -3.75 -19.69
C ASN A 393 12.12 -4.70 -20.78
N SER A 394 12.12 -5.99 -20.50
CA SER A 394 12.55 -7.04 -21.42
C SER A 394 11.52 -8.16 -21.51
N GLY A 395 11.70 -9.09 -22.47
CA GLY A 395 10.84 -10.25 -22.65
C GLY A 395 9.75 -10.04 -23.71
N PRO A 396 9.06 -11.12 -24.10
CA PRO A 396 8.14 -11.09 -25.24
C PRO A 396 6.90 -10.20 -25.05
N GLY A 397 6.52 -9.85 -23.81
CA GLY A 397 5.43 -8.92 -23.53
C GLY A 397 5.86 -7.45 -23.40
N SER A 398 7.14 -7.14 -23.59
CA SER A 398 7.67 -5.77 -23.41
C SER A 398 7.73 -4.94 -24.69
N ASP A 399 7.21 -5.43 -25.82
CA ASP A 399 7.14 -4.65 -27.05
C ASP A 399 6.17 -3.48 -26.89
N LEU A 400 6.64 -2.28 -27.25
CA LEU A 400 5.91 -1.02 -27.11
C LEU A 400 5.19 -0.60 -28.40
N THR A 401 5.44 -1.27 -29.53
CA THR A 401 4.98 -0.82 -30.87
C THR A 401 3.46 -0.74 -31.02
N GLN A 402 2.70 -1.52 -30.25
CA GLN A 402 1.23 -1.60 -30.31
C GLN A 402 0.56 -1.18 -29.00
N ARG A 403 1.30 -0.52 -28.10
CA ARG A 403 0.72 0.02 -26.87
C ARG A 403 -0.36 1.04 -27.20
N ILE A 404 -1.30 1.20 -26.27
CA ILE A 404 -2.31 2.27 -26.30
C ILE A 404 -1.72 3.65 -26.61
N THR A 405 -2.52 4.52 -27.22
CA THR A 405 -2.09 5.86 -27.68
C THR A 405 -2.69 7.01 -26.85
N TRP A 406 -3.06 6.77 -25.59
CA TRP A 406 -3.63 7.81 -24.73
C TRP A 406 -2.65 8.97 -24.52
N ASP A 407 -3.12 10.22 -24.57
CA ASP A 407 -2.26 11.42 -24.42
C ASP A 407 -1.43 11.44 -23.12
N SER A 408 -1.97 10.82 -22.07
CA SER A 408 -1.39 10.73 -20.73
C SER A 408 -0.49 9.51 -20.52
N TYR A 409 -0.40 8.60 -21.48
CA TYR A 409 0.51 7.46 -21.46
C TYR A 409 1.94 7.90 -21.82
N LYS A 410 2.94 7.33 -21.14
CA LYS A 410 4.37 7.55 -21.35
C LYS A 410 5.00 6.28 -21.93
N PRO A 411 4.96 6.09 -23.27
CA PRO A 411 5.41 4.85 -23.90
C PRO A 411 6.88 4.53 -23.61
N VAL A 412 7.75 5.54 -23.65
CA VAL A 412 9.17 5.40 -23.31
C VAL A 412 9.52 6.47 -22.29
N MET A 413 9.79 6.05 -21.06
CA MET A 413 10.30 6.97 -20.05
C MET A 413 11.79 7.26 -20.27
N SER A 414 12.20 8.50 -20.00
CA SER A 414 13.60 8.88 -19.86
C SER A 414 14.19 8.37 -18.54
N ASP A 415 15.52 8.27 -18.46
CA ASP A 415 16.24 7.97 -17.21
C ASP A 415 15.85 8.94 -16.07
N ALA A 416 15.63 10.23 -16.39
CA ALA A 416 15.23 11.24 -15.43
C ALA A 416 13.79 11.05 -14.92
N GLU A 417 12.88 10.55 -15.76
CA GLU A 417 11.52 10.18 -15.34
C GLU A 417 11.55 8.91 -14.51
N ALA A 418 12.26 7.86 -14.94
CA ALA A 418 12.38 6.60 -14.22
C ALA A 418 12.99 6.80 -12.82
N LYS A 419 14.01 7.67 -12.70
CA LYS A 419 14.63 8.02 -11.41
C LYS A 419 13.62 8.49 -10.37
N LYS A 420 12.53 9.17 -10.76
CA LYS A 420 11.49 9.66 -9.83
C LYS A 420 10.75 8.54 -9.12
N PHE A 421 10.72 7.35 -9.71
CA PHE A 421 10.00 6.17 -9.21
C PHE A 421 10.91 5.19 -8.45
N THR A 422 12.21 5.47 -8.35
CA THR A 422 13.17 4.67 -7.59
C THR A 422 12.89 4.67 -6.09
N VAL A 423 13.38 3.66 -5.36
CA VAL A 423 13.22 3.55 -3.90
C VAL A 423 13.73 4.81 -3.19
N ALA A 424 14.89 5.33 -3.59
CA ALA A 424 15.48 6.54 -3.02
C ALA A 424 14.60 7.78 -3.19
N THR A 425 14.00 7.95 -4.37
CA THR A 425 13.32 9.20 -4.71
C THR A 425 11.86 9.17 -4.34
N PHE A 426 11.17 8.07 -4.67
CA PHE A 426 9.74 7.89 -4.54
C PHE A 426 9.32 7.62 -3.10
N LEU A 427 9.99 6.69 -2.42
CA LEU A 427 9.66 6.30 -1.04
C LEU A 427 10.52 6.99 0.03
N LYS A 428 11.47 7.83 -0.38
CA LYS A 428 12.58 8.28 0.49
C LYS A 428 13.23 7.10 1.22
N GLY A 429 13.35 5.96 0.54
CA GLY A 429 13.67 4.67 1.17
C GLY A 429 15.00 4.66 1.92
N ASN A 430 15.98 5.46 1.51
CA ASN A 430 17.27 5.59 2.20
C ASN A 430 17.16 6.12 3.64
N ASP A 431 16.06 6.80 3.98
CA ASP A 431 15.86 7.38 5.30
C ASP A 431 15.38 6.33 6.32
N TRP A 432 14.77 5.22 5.86
CA TRP A 432 14.09 4.27 6.75
C TRP A 432 14.34 2.78 6.44
N LEU A 433 14.52 2.37 5.18
CA LEU A 433 14.78 0.98 4.79
C LEU A 433 16.12 0.41 5.31
N PRO A 434 17.25 1.16 5.36
CA PRO A 434 18.49 0.61 5.92
C PRO A 434 18.35 0.10 7.35
N ALA A 435 17.38 0.65 8.09
CA ALA A 435 17.15 0.36 9.48
C ALA A 435 16.31 -0.91 9.66
N THR A 436 15.56 -1.33 8.64
CA THR A 436 14.83 -2.61 8.64
C THR A 436 15.77 -3.79 8.37
N GLY A 437 16.87 -3.57 7.65
CA GLY A 437 17.82 -4.62 7.26
C GLY A 437 17.40 -5.40 6.00
N VAL A 438 16.29 -5.02 5.35
CA VAL A 438 15.86 -5.63 4.08
C VAL A 438 16.79 -5.17 2.95
N PRO A 439 17.26 -6.07 2.08
CA PRO A 439 18.02 -5.67 0.91
C PRO A 439 17.13 -4.87 -0.05
N TYR A 440 17.64 -3.74 -0.52
CA TYR A 440 16.96 -2.95 -1.54
C TYR A 440 17.98 -2.27 -2.44
N GLU A 441 17.59 -2.09 -3.70
CA GLU A 441 18.32 -1.25 -4.65
C GLU A 441 17.73 0.15 -4.59
N SER A 442 18.60 1.12 -4.31
CA SER A 442 18.21 2.51 -4.06
C SER A 442 17.74 3.22 -5.33
N THR A 443 18.37 2.90 -6.47
CA THR A 443 18.17 3.55 -7.78
C THR A 443 17.90 2.54 -8.87
#